data_AF-A0A3Q2I742-F1
#
_entry.id   AF-A0A3Q2I742-F1
#
_cell.length_a   1.000
_cell.length_b   1.000
_cell.length_c   1.000
_cell.angle_alpha   90.00
_cell.angle_beta   90.00
_cell.angle_gamma   90.00
#
_symmetry.space_group_name_H-M   'P 1'
#
loop_
_entity.id
_entity.type
_entity.pdbx_description
1 polymer ?
#
loop_
_entity_poly.entity_id
_entity_poly.type
_entity_poly.pdbx_seq_one_letter_code
_entity_poly.pdbx_strand_id
1 'polypeptide(L)'
;MAAVDIRDNLLGISWVDSSWIPILNSGSVLDYFSERSNPFYDRTCNNEVVKMQRLTLEHLNQMVGVEYILLHAQEPILFIIRKQQRQSPTQVIPLADYYIIAGVIYQAPDLGSVINSRVLTAVHGIQSAFDEAMSYCRYHPSKGYWWHFKDHEEQAKVWRKACPSITDLLELSSF
;
A
#
# COMPACT_ATOMS: atom_id res chain seq x y z
N MET A 1 -11.71 -0.07 -18.18
CA MET A 1 -11.12 -0.23 -16.84
C MET A 1 -12.00 0.57 -15.89
N ALA A 2 -12.77 -0.09 -15.03
CA ALA A 2 -13.64 0.60 -14.08
C ALA A 2 -12.78 1.43 -13.13
N ALA A 3 -13.11 2.71 -12.98
CA ALA A 3 -12.48 3.57 -11.98
C ALA A 3 -12.82 3.00 -10.61
N VAL A 4 -11.82 2.45 -9.93
CA VAL A 4 -11.94 2.05 -8.52
C VAL A 4 -12.10 3.34 -7.73
N ASP A 5 -13.29 3.56 -7.14
CA ASP A 5 -13.54 4.71 -6.28
C ASP A 5 -12.59 4.63 -5.08
N ILE A 6 -11.77 5.67 -4.89
CA ILE A 6 -10.73 5.73 -3.84
C ILE A 6 -11.35 5.59 -2.44
N ARG A 7 -12.65 5.89 -2.30
CA ARG A 7 -13.41 5.82 -1.06
C ARG A 7 -13.67 4.38 -0.58
N ASP A 8 -13.54 3.38 -1.46
CA ASP A 8 -13.75 1.97 -1.14
C ASP A 8 -12.43 1.20 -0.96
N ASN A 9 -11.29 1.91 -0.90
CA ASN A 9 -9.99 1.27 -0.74
C ASN A 9 -9.73 0.84 0.71
N LEU A 10 -10.27 -0.34 1.03
CA LEU A 10 -10.12 -1.01 2.32
C LEU A 10 -8.65 -1.36 2.66
N LEU A 11 -7.73 -1.35 1.69
CA LEU A 11 -6.29 -1.62 1.93
C LEU A 11 -5.59 -0.48 2.69
N GLY A 12 -6.15 0.73 2.68
CA GLY A 12 -5.58 1.90 3.35
C GLY A 12 -6.06 2.12 4.78
N ILE A 13 -7.02 1.32 5.24
CA ILE A 13 -7.62 1.45 6.57
C ILE A 13 -7.15 0.33 7.50
N SER A 14 -7.16 0.60 8.79
CA SER A 14 -6.93 -0.39 9.84
C SER A 14 -7.98 -0.23 10.93
N TRP A 15 -8.31 -1.31 11.63
CA TRP A 15 -9.27 -1.28 12.72
C TRP A 15 -8.72 -2.01 13.95
N VAL A 16 -9.05 -1.53 15.15
CA VAL A 16 -8.66 -2.16 16.41
C VAL A 16 -9.67 -1.83 17.51
N ASP A 17 -9.94 -2.80 18.38
CA ASP A 17 -10.56 -2.59 19.68
C ASP A 17 -9.63 -3.11 20.79
N SER A 18 -9.16 -2.18 21.63
CA SER A 18 -8.18 -2.46 22.68
C SER A 18 -8.71 -3.34 23.80
N SER A 19 -10.03 -3.43 23.98
CA SER A 19 -10.66 -4.27 25.01
C SER A 19 -10.39 -5.76 24.81
N TRP A 20 -10.22 -6.18 23.57
CA TRP A 20 -9.99 -7.58 23.19
C TRP A 20 -8.52 -8.01 23.25
N ILE A 21 -7.57 -7.07 23.19
CA ILE A 21 -6.13 -7.38 23.09
C ILE A 21 -5.64 -8.34 24.19
N PRO A 22 -6.01 -8.19 25.49
CA PRO A 22 -5.53 -9.09 26.53
C PRO A 22 -6.12 -10.50 26.49
N ILE A 23 -7.27 -10.69 25.83
CA ILE A 23 -8.05 -11.93 25.81
C ILE A 23 -8.07 -12.61 24.44
N LEU A 24 -7.32 -12.07 23.48
CA LEU A 24 -7.30 -12.55 22.10
C LEU A 24 -6.58 -13.90 22.01
N ASN A 25 -7.29 -14.91 21.52
CA ASN A 25 -6.79 -16.26 21.31
C ASN A 25 -7.42 -16.86 20.03
N SER A 26 -6.97 -18.04 19.60
CA SER A 26 -7.46 -18.69 18.38
C SER A 26 -8.96 -18.97 18.38
N GLY A 27 -9.57 -19.14 19.56
CA GLY A 27 -11.02 -19.35 19.71
C GLY A 27 -11.83 -18.07 19.68
N SER A 28 -11.28 -16.98 20.22
CA SER A 28 -11.97 -15.69 20.39
C SER A 28 -11.73 -14.71 19.22
N VAL A 29 -10.73 -14.97 18.37
CA VAL A 29 -10.35 -14.07 17.27
C VAL A 29 -11.44 -13.89 16.21
N LEU A 30 -12.26 -14.91 15.94
CA LEU A 30 -13.39 -14.78 15.02
C LEU A 30 -14.51 -13.92 15.63
N ASP A 31 -14.70 -13.99 16.95
CA ASP A 31 -15.64 -13.11 17.65
C ASP A 31 -15.16 -11.66 17.62
N TYR A 32 -13.86 -11.44 17.88
CA TYR A 32 -13.22 -10.14 17.73
C TYR A 32 -13.38 -9.57 16.31
N PHE A 33 -13.17 -10.41 15.29
CA PHE A 33 -13.34 -10.00 13.91
C PHE A 33 -14.80 -9.66 13.57
N SER A 34 -15.77 -10.31 14.21
CA SER A 34 -17.21 -10.06 13.99
C SER A 34 -17.74 -8.77 14.63
N GLU A 35 -16.90 -8.00 15.33
CA GLU A 35 -17.32 -6.81 16.06
C GLU A 35 -18.04 -5.79 15.17
N ARG A 36 -19.08 -5.16 15.73
CA ARG A 36 -20.01 -4.32 14.94
C ARG A 36 -19.30 -3.13 14.29
N SER A 37 -18.28 -2.60 14.94
CA SER A 37 -17.50 -1.45 14.48
C SER A 37 -16.42 -1.82 13.45
N ASN A 38 -16.15 -3.12 13.24
CA ASN A 38 -15.18 -3.57 12.24
C ASN A 38 -15.74 -3.37 10.81
N PRO A 39 -15.11 -2.54 9.95
CA PRO A 39 -15.56 -2.33 8.59
C PRO A 39 -15.28 -3.51 7.64
N PHE A 40 -14.40 -4.43 8.03
CA PHE A 40 -14.00 -5.58 7.20
C PHE A 40 -14.98 -6.75 7.27
N TYR A 41 -15.83 -6.79 8.30
CA TYR A 41 -16.75 -7.89 8.54
C TYR A 41 -18.10 -7.67 7.86
N ASP A 42 -18.50 -8.65 7.06
CA ASP A 42 -19.78 -8.65 6.36
C ASP A 42 -20.82 -9.42 7.17
N ARG A 43 -21.87 -8.74 7.64
CA ARG A 43 -22.92 -9.35 8.47
C ARG A 43 -23.90 -10.23 7.69
N THR A 44 -23.82 -10.24 6.37
CA THR A 44 -24.60 -11.16 5.53
C THR A 44 -23.92 -12.53 5.38
N CYS A 45 -22.73 -12.72 5.98
CA CYS A 45 -21.99 -13.97 5.89
C CYS A 45 -22.63 -15.11 6.70
N ASN A 46 -22.25 -16.33 6.35
CA ASN A 46 -22.73 -17.55 6.99
C ASN A 46 -22.30 -17.65 8.46
N ASN A 47 -21.16 -17.04 8.85
CA ASN A 47 -20.72 -17.01 10.24
C ASN A 47 -21.74 -16.33 11.15
N GLU A 48 -22.37 -15.26 10.67
CA GLU A 48 -23.38 -14.54 11.44
C GLU A 48 -24.63 -15.41 11.66
N VAL A 49 -25.05 -16.14 10.63
CA VAL A 49 -26.18 -17.08 10.72
C VAL A 49 -25.88 -18.20 11.72
N VAL A 50 -24.70 -18.82 11.62
CA VAL A 50 -24.24 -19.86 12.55
C VAL A 50 -24.17 -19.34 13.98
N LYS A 51 -23.64 -18.12 14.17
CA LYS A 51 -23.54 -17.45 15.47
C LYS A 51 -24.91 -17.16 16.07
N MET A 52 -25.84 -16.63 15.28
CA MET A 52 -27.22 -16.37 15.71
C MET A 52 -27.98 -17.66 16.10
N GLN A 53 -27.75 -18.75 15.37
CA GLN A 53 -28.36 -20.05 15.65
C GLN A 53 -27.64 -20.85 16.74
N ARG A 54 -26.53 -20.33 17.29
CA ARG A 54 -25.66 -21.00 18.28
C ARG A 54 -25.18 -22.39 17.80
N LEU A 55 -24.91 -22.51 16.51
CA LEU A 55 -24.39 -23.72 15.89
C LEU A 55 -22.85 -23.76 15.96
N THR A 56 -22.28 -24.95 15.76
CA THR A 56 -20.83 -25.13 15.65
C THR A 56 -20.31 -24.66 14.29
N LEU A 57 -19.05 -24.23 14.22
CA LEU A 57 -18.41 -23.79 12.98
C LEU A 57 -18.37 -24.87 11.88
N GLU A 58 -18.49 -26.14 12.25
CA GLU A 58 -18.56 -27.25 11.29
C GLU A 58 -19.75 -27.16 10.33
N HIS A 59 -20.83 -26.49 10.75
CA HIS A 59 -22.01 -26.27 9.93
C HIS A 59 -21.74 -25.40 8.69
N LEU A 60 -20.67 -24.60 8.70
CA LEU A 60 -20.26 -23.78 7.55
C LEU A 60 -19.98 -24.64 6.31
N ASN A 61 -19.48 -25.87 6.48
CA ASN A 61 -19.20 -26.78 5.37
C ASN A 61 -20.46 -27.22 4.59
N GLN A 62 -21.64 -27.10 5.20
CA GLN A 62 -22.93 -27.47 4.59
C GLN A 62 -23.63 -26.26 3.95
N MET A 63 -23.16 -25.05 4.22
CA MET A 63 -23.74 -23.81 3.69
C MET A 63 -23.00 -23.36 2.43
N VAL A 64 -23.68 -22.60 1.58
CA VAL A 64 -23.10 -21.98 0.38
C VAL A 64 -23.17 -20.48 0.57
N GLY A 65 -22.07 -19.76 0.35
CA GLY A 65 -22.00 -18.32 0.57
C GLY A 65 -20.66 -17.83 1.09
N VAL A 66 -20.65 -16.58 1.55
CA VAL A 66 -19.47 -15.94 2.14
C VAL A 66 -19.26 -16.49 3.54
N GLU A 67 -18.04 -16.91 3.84
CA GLU A 67 -17.62 -17.30 5.18
C GLU A 67 -16.23 -16.75 5.50
N TYR A 68 -15.97 -16.60 6.79
CA TYR A 68 -14.69 -16.21 7.36
C TYR A 68 -14.11 -17.40 8.13
N ILE A 69 -12.88 -17.78 7.80
CA ILE A 69 -12.16 -18.86 8.48
C ILE A 69 -10.84 -18.35 9.05
N LEU A 70 -10.44 -18.90 10.18
CA LEU A 70 -9.10 -18.70 10.73
C LEU A 70 -8.13 -19.62 9.97
N LEU A 71 -7.28 -19.04 9.12
CA LEU A 71 -6.32 -19.77 8.32
C LEU A 71 -5.07 -20.13 9.14
N HIS A 72 -4.59 -19.19 9.94
CA HIS A 72 -3.38 -19.34 10.72
C HIS A 72 -3.48 -18.55 12.02
N ALA A 73 -2.94 -19.12 13.10
CA ALA A 73 -2.87 -18.51 14.41
C ALA A 73 -1.47 -18.70 15.00
N GLN A 74 -0.85 -17.59 15.37
CA GLN A 74 0.40 -17.52 16.11
C GLN A 74 0.17 -16.58 17.31
N GLU A 75 -0.30 -17.17 18.40
CA GLU A 75 -0.60 -16.42 19.61
C GLU A 75 0.68 -15.86 20.26
N PRO A 76 0.64 -14.63 20.81
CA PRO A 76 -0.45 -13.64 20.80
C PRO A 76 -0.35 -12.61 19.64
N ILE A 77 0.54 -12.81 18.68
CA ILE A 77 1.02 -11.72 17.81
C ILE A 77 0.28 -11.67 16.47
N LEU A 78 0.01 -12.81 15.83
CA LEU A 78 -0.46 -12.85 14.45
C LEU A 78 -1.61 -13.83 14.28
N PHE A 79 -2.71 -13.36 13.68
CA PHE A 79 -3.78 -14.20 13.16
C PHE A 79 -4.08 -13.83 11.71
N ILE A 80 -4.40 -14.85 10.91
CA ILE A 80 -4.76 -14.68 9.50
C ILE A 80 -6.19 -15.19 9.32
N ILE A 81 -7.10 -14.29 8.99
CA ILE A 81 -8.48 -14.63 8.65
C ILE A 81 -8.65 -14.54 7.14
N ARG A 82 -9.29 -15.55 6.56
CA ARG A 82 -9.62 -15.59 5.15
C ARG A 82 -11.11 -15.43 4.95
N LYS A 83 -11.49 -14.45 4.13
CA LYS A 83 -12.81 -14.37 3.52
C LYS A 83 -12.82 -15.24 2.28
N GLN A 84 -13.76 -16.17 2.24
CA GLN A 84 -13.91 -17.08 1.12
C GLN A 84 -15.38 -17.27 0.75
N GLN A 85 -15.62 -17.51 -0.53
CA GLN A 85 -16.93 -17.89 -1.06
C GLN A 85 -16.96 -19.40 -1.21
N ARG A 86 -17.77 -20.08 -0.41
CA ARG A 86 -18.04 -21.50 -0.56
C ARG A 86 -19.08 -21.70 -1.66
N GLN A 87 -18.76 -22.49 -2.68
CA GLN A 87 -19.71 -22.91 -3.73
C GLN A 87 -20.25 -24.31 -3.47
N SER A 88 -19.44 -25.19 -2.87
CA SER A 88 -19.84 -26.54 -2.47
C SER A 88 -19.03 -26.97 -1.24
N PRO A 89 -19.35 -28.13 -0.61
CA PRO A 89 -18.57 -28.63 0.53
C PRO A 89 -17.08 -28.83 0.23
N THR A 90 -16.73 -29.10 -1.03
CA THR A 90 -15.35 -29.34 -1.49
C THR A 90 -14.72 -28.15 -2.20
N GLN A 91 -15.54 -27.24 -2.75
CA GLN A 91 -15.07 -26.12 -3.57
C GLN A 91 -15.27 -24.78 -2.87
N VAL A 92 -14.16 -24.08 -2.68
CA VAL A 92 -14.07 -22.79 -2.00
C VAL A 92 -13.20 -21.84 -2.82
N ILE A 93 -13.64 -20.60 -2.95
CA ILE A 93 -12.92 -19.54 -3.67
C ILE A 93 -12.44 -18.49 -2.66
N PRO A 94 -11.12 -18.31 -2.46
CA PRO A 94 -10.61 -17.25 -1.59
C PRO A 94 -10.92 -15.88 -2.21
N LEU A 95 -11.40 -14.94 -1.40
CA LEU A 95 -11.74 -13.57 -1.83
C LEU A 95 -10.73 -12.56 -1.30
N ALA A 96 -10.44 -12.61 0.00
CA ALA A 96 -9.51 -11.68 0.66
C ALA A 96 -8.93 -12.31 1.93
N ASP A 97 -7.72 -11.89 2.29
CA ASP A 97 -7.07 -12.26 3.55
C ASP A 97 -6.93 -11.02 4.44
N TYR A 98 -7.05 -11.20 5.74
CA TYR A 98 -6.94 -10.17 6.76
C TYR A 98 -5.90 -10.58 7.79
N TYR A 99 -4.95 -9.68 8.05
CA TYR A 99 -3.95 -9.84 9.09
C TYR A 99 -4.40 -9.16 10.36
N ILE A 100 -4.32 -9.87 11.47
CA ILE A 100 -4.51 -9.31 12.81
C ILE A 100 -3.17 -9.36 13.49
N ILE A 101 -2.50 -8.21 13.57
CA ILE A 101 -1.16 -8.08 14.15
C ILE A 101 -1.28 -7.30 15.45
N ALA A 102 -0.96 -7.95 16.57
CA ALA A 102 -1.07 -7.38 17.91
C ALA A 102 -2.46 -6.74 18.18
N GLY A 103 -3.52 -7.39 17.69
CA GLY A 103 -4.89 -6.91 17.78
C GLY A 103 -5.31 -5.93 16.66
N VAL A 104 -4.41 -5.35 15.88
CA VAL A 104 -4.80 -4.45 14.78
C VAL A 104 -5.10 -5.24 13.52
N ILE A 105 -6.27 -4.99 12.92
CA ILE A 105 -6.74 -5.65 11.70
C ILE A 105 -6.34 -4.83 10.48
N TYR A 106 -5.72 -5.50 9.52
CA TYR A 106 -5.32 -4.98 8.20
C TYR A 106 -5.84 -5.91 7.10
N GLN A 107 -6.28 -5.35 5.98
CA GLN A 107 -6.53 -6.16 4.79
C GLN A 107 -5.21 -6.44 4.05
N ALA A 108 -4.97 -7.70 3.71
CA ALA A 108 -3.84 -8.10 2.90
C ALA A 108 -4.10 -7.74 1.42
N PRO A 109 -3.17 -7.03 0.75
CA PRO A 109 -3.28 -6.80 -0.68
C PRO A 109 -3.04 -8.10 -1.45
N ASP A 110 -3.69 -8.25 -2.60
CA ASP A 110 -3.39 -9.34 -3.51
C ASP A 110 -2.00 -9.15 -4.15
N LEU A 111 -1.36 -10.26 -4.49
CA LEU A 111 -0.03 -10.25 -5.11
C LEU A 111 -0.01 -9.44 -6.41
N GLY A 112 -1.09 -9.48 -7.19
CA GLY A 112 -1.23 -8.74 -8.44
C GLY A 112 -1.16 -7.24 -8.22
N SER A 113 -1.92 -6.70 -7.26
CA SER A 113 -1.90 -5.29 -6.88
C SER A 113 -0.53 -4.83 -6.40
N VAL A 114 0.16 -5.63 -5.58
CA VAL A 114 1.51 -5.30 -5.09
C VAL A 114 2.50 -5.22 -6.26
N ILE A 115 2.50 -6.21 -7.16
CA ILE A 115 3.39 -6.22 -8.32
C ILE A 115 3.07 -5.04 -9.24
N ASN A 116 1.79 -4.81 -9.55
CA ASN A 116 1.36 -3.73 -10.43
C ASN A 116 1.79 -2.35 -9.91
N SER A 117 1.60 -2.12 -8.60
CA SER A 117 2.06 -0.88 -7.95
C SER A 117 3.58 -0.70 -8.09
N ARG A 118 4.37 -1.74 -7.81
CA ARG A 118 5.84 -1.66 -7.89
C ARG A 118 6.34 -1.45 -9.32
N VAL A 119 5.76 -2.15 -10.29
CA VAL A 119 6.11 -1.99 -11.71
C VAL A 119 5.78 -0.57 -12.18
N LEU A 120 4.61 -0.05 -11.82
CA LEU A 120 4.21 1.32 -12.14
C LEU A 120 5.20 2.34 -11.57
N THR A 121 5.58 2.21 -10.29
CA THR A 121 6.58 3.10 -9.66
C THR A 121 7.94 3.00 -10.35
N ALA A 122 8.38 1.81 -10.74
CA ALA A 122 9.66 1.64 -11.44
C ALA A 122 9.64 2.30 -12.83
N VAL A 123 8.57 2.08 -13.61
CA VAL A 123 8.39 2.70 -14.93
C VAL A 123 8.29 4.22 -14.82
N HIS A 124 7.55 4.72 -13.83
CA HIS A 124 7.46 6.15 -13.56
C HIS A 124 8.83 6.75 -13.22
N GLY A 125 9.64 6.06 -12.40
CA GLY A 125 11.01 6.47 -12.09
C GLY A 125 11.90 6.54 -13.33
N ILE A 126 11.82 5.53 -14.21
CA ILE A 126 12.56 5.50 -15.48
C ILE A 126 12.11 6.65 -16.39
N GLN A 127 10.80 6.86 -16.53
CA GLN A 127 10.25 7.93 -17.35
C GLN A 127 10.71 9.30 -16.84
N SER A 128 10.61 9.54 -15.52
CA SER A 128 11.06 10.78 -14.90
C SER A 128 12.56 11.03 -15.12
N ALA A 129 13.39 9.98 -15.00
CA ALA A 129 14.82 10.07 -15.28
C ALA A 129 15.13 10.37 -16.75
N PHE A 130 14.38 9.80 -17.70
CA PHE A 130 14.52 10.11 -19.12
C PHE A 130 14.06 11.53 -19.44
N ASP A 131 12.94 11.98 -18.89
CA ASP A 131 12.43 13.34 -19.07
C ASP A 131 13.44 14.36 -18.55
N GLU A 132 14.02 14.10 -17.38
CA GLU A 132 15.10 14.89 -16.81
C GLU A 132 16.36 14.87 -17.69
N ALA A 133 16.85 13.69 -18.09
CA ALA A 133 18.04 13.58 -18.94
C ALA A 133 17.86 14.25 -20.31
N MET A 134 16.70 14.08 -20.94
CA MET A 134 16.36 14.74 -22.21
C MET A 134 16.32 16.26 -22.07
N SER A 135 15.94 16.78 -20.90
CA SER A 135 15.92 18.23 -20.66
C SER A 135 17.30 18.88 -20.79
N TYR A 136 18.38 18.13 -20.50
CA TYR A 136 19.78 18.56 -20.64
C TYR A 136 20.39 18.26 -22.02
N CYS A 137 19.79 17.36 -22.80
CA CYS A 137 20.30 16.98 -24.11
C CYS A 137 19.99 18.05 -25.17
N ARG A 138 20.98 18.38 -26.00
CA ARG A 138 20.83 19.28 -27.16
C ARG A 138 21.43 18.62 -28.39
N TYR A 139 20.83 18.90 -29.56
CA TYR A 139 21.27 18.35 -30.83
C TYR A 139 21.41 19.44 -31.90
N HIS A 140 22.47 19.35 -32.71
CA HIS A 140 22.71 20.19 -33.86
C HIS A 140 23.28 19.33 -35.00
N PRO A 141 22.73 19.40 -36.22
CA PRO A 141 23.14 18.53 -37.32
C PRO A 141 24.65 18.51 -37.63
N SER A 142 25.37 19.60 -37.40
CA SER A 142 26.82 19.66 -37.62
C SER A 142 27.70 19.32 -36.41
N LYS A 143 27.16 19.39 -35.18
CA LYS A 143 27.92 19.16 -33.94
C LYS A 143 27.55 17.85 -33.23
N GLY A 144 26.44 17.23 -33.63
CA GLY A 144 25.90 16.05 -32.96
C GLY A 144 25.21 16.39 -31.64
N TYR A 145 25.22 15.44 -30.71
CA TYR A 145 24.64 15.59 -29.37
C TYR A 145 25.64 16.17 -28.38
N TRP A 146 25.18 17.09 -27.51
CA TRP A 146 25.93 17.54 -26.34
C TRP A 146 24.99 17.79 -25.16
N TRP A 147 25.56 17.84 -23.96
CA TRP A 147 24.82 18.03 -22.71
C TRP A 147 24.98 19.48 -22.24
N HIS A 148 23.87 20.12 -21.85
CA HIS A 148 23.85 21.46 -21.26
C HIS A 148 23.17 21.36 -19.88
N PHE A 149 23.99 21.33 -18.83
CA PHE A 149 23.52 21.33 -17.44
C PHE A 149 23.29 22.76 -16.98
N LYS A 150 22.05 23.15 -16.70
CA LYS A 150 21.71 24.51 -16.27
C LYS A 150 22.34 24.88 -14.92
N ASP A 151 22.55 23.90 -14.04
CA ASP A 151 22.97 24.13 -12.65
C ASP A 151 24.41 24.65 -12.51
N HIS A 152 25.32 24.26 -13.41
CA HIS A 152 26.70 24.71 -13.37
C HIS A 152 26.88 26.17 -13.80
N GLU A 153 26.01 26.70 -14.67
CA GLU A 153 26.09 28.10 -15.10
C GLU A 153 25.57 29.08 -14.06
N GLU A 154 24.52 28.71 -13.31
CA GLU A 154 23.96 29.56 -12.27
C GLU A 154 24.81 29.57 -11.01
N GLN A 155 25.29 28.41 -10.53
CA GLN A 155 26.23 28.35 -9.40
C GLN A 155 27.55 29.06 -9.70
N ALA A 156 28.08 28.94 -10.93
CA ALA A 156 29.27 29.67 -11.34
C ALA A 156 29.04 31.19 -11.51
N LYS A 157 27.82 31.64 -11.83
CA LYS A 157 27.44 33.06 -11.83
C LYS A 157 27.28 33.62 -10.42
N VAL A 158 26.72 32.82 -9.49
CA VAL A 158 26.60 33.18 -8.07
C VAL A 158 27.97 33.26 -7.40
N TRP A 159 28.85 32.27 -7.64
CA TRP A 159 30.24 32.29 -7.16
C TRP A 159 31.03 33.49 -7.71
N ARG A 160 30.91 33.79 -9.01
CA ARG A 160 31.54 34.98 -9.63
C ARG A 160 30.98 36.32 -9.13
N LYS A 161 29.71 36.37 -8.71
CA LYS A 161 29.13 37.56 -8.04
C LYS A 161 29.54 37.68 -6.57
N ALA A 162 29.79 36.57 -5.89
CA ALA A 162 30.18 36.53 -4.47
C ALA A 162 31.69 36.75 -4.25
N CYS A 163 32.53 36.43 -5.24
CA CYS A 163 33.97 36.70 -5.24
C CYS A 163 34.35 37.47 -6.50
N PRO A 164 34.34 38.82 -6.47
CA PRO A 164 34.96 39.60 -7.52
C PRO A 164 36.46 39.28 -7.57
N SER A 165 37.01 39.13 -8.76
CA SER A 165 38.44 38.94 -8.95
C SER A 165 39.21 40.12 -8.36
N ILE A 166 40.41 39.88 -7.84
CA ILE A 166 41.31 40.93 -7.28
C ILE A 166 41.55 42.10 -8.26
N THR A 167 41.36 41.88 -9.57
CA THR A 167 41.40 42.92 -10.60
C THR A 167 40.27 43.96 -10.46
N ASP A 168 39.09 43.58 -9.98
CA ASP A 168 37.96 44.51 -9.79
C ASP A 168 38.11 45.38 -8.53
N LEU A 169 38.93 44.94 -7.56
CA LEU A 169 39.24 45.70 -6.34
C LEU A 169 40.33 46.77 -6.56
N LEU A 170 41.13 46.67 -7.63
CA LEU A 170 42.18 47.65 -7.95
C LEU A 170 41.66 48.85 -8.77
N GLU A 171 40.52 48.72 -9.47
CA GLU A 171 39.88 49.88 -10.12
C GLU A 171 39.12 50.79 -9.13
N LEU A 172 38.74 50.28 -7.95
CA LEU A 172 38.09 51.08 -6.89
C LEU A 172 39.06 51.82 -5.97
N SER A 173 40.37 51.56 -6.07
CA SER A 173 41.42 52.29 -5.32
C SER A 173 42.10 53.39 -6.14
N SER A 174 41.55 53.74 -7.30
CA SER A 174 42.12 54.73 -8.24
C SER A 174 41.34 56.05 -8.31
N PHE A 175 40.50 56.34 -7.31
CA PHE A 175 39.89 57.67 -7.07
C PHE A 175 40.51 58.33 -5.85
#